data_AF-A0A4R6TZI7-F1
#
_entry.id   AF-A0A4R6TZI7-F1
#
_cell.length_a   1.000
_cell.length_b   1.000
_cell.length_c   1.000
_cell.angle_alpha   90.00
_cell.angle_beta   90.00
_cell.angle_gamma   90.00
#
_symmetry.space_group_name_H-M   'P 1'
#
loop_
_entity.id
_entity.type
_entity.pdbx_description
1 polymer ?
#
loop_
_entity_poly.entity_id
_entity_poly.type
_entity_poly.pdbx_seq_one_letter_code
_entity_poly.pdbx_strand_id
1 'polypeptide(L)'
;MGETISTWKPTCNSSVSVQISNRQTSSDGGALLLRETLDRSGVIERLDQQLIDPRDPSRVVHSLSSQLRTLLIQRAQGWEDLSDTATLSGDPGRAQITKSA
;
A
#
# COMPACT_ATOMS: atom_id res chain seq x y z
N MET A 1 -1.29 12.14 32.30
CA MET A 1 -2.17 12.70 31.26
C MET A 1 -2.00 11.81 30.04
N GLY A 2 -2.83 10.77 29.94
CA GLY A 2 -2.69 9.72 28.93
C GLY A 2 -3.73 9.92 27.86
N GLU A 3 -3.37 10.57 26.77
CA GLU A 3 -4.18 10.54 25.56
C GLU A 3 -4.07 9.14 24.96
N THR A 4 -5.12 8.34 25.15
CA THR A 4 -5.25 7.06 24.45
C THR A 4 -5.54 7.39 23.00
N ILE A 5 -4.49 7.45 22.18
CA ILE A 5 -4.65 7.67 20.75
C ILE A 5 -5.33 6.43 20.17
N SER A 6 -6.48 6.63 19.51
CA SER A 6 -7.31 5.54 19.01
C SER A 6 -6.50 4.64 18.08
N THR A 7 -6.48 3.35 18.40
CA THR A 7 -5.92 2.35 17.49
C THR A 7 -6.83 2.22 16.28
N TRP A 8 -6.26 2.25 15.09
CA TRP A 8 -7.00 2.07 13.85
C TRP A 8 -6.54 0.79 13.14
N LYS A 9 -7.46 0.09 12.48
CA LYS A 9 -7.19 -1.16 11.75
C LYS A 9 -7.34 -0.93 10.24
N PRO A 10 -6.31 -1.23 9.42
CA PRO A 10 -6.40 -1.15 7.99
C PRO A 10 -7.35 -2.20 7.41
N THR A 11 -8.04 -1.81 6.35
CA THR A 11 -8.97 -2.69 5.63
C THR A 11 -8.23 -3.80 4.89
N CYS A 12 -6.97 -3.60 4.53
CA CYS A 12 -6.16 -4.57 3.81
C CYS A 12 -5.70 -5.78 4.66
N ASN A 13 -5.66 -5.65 5.99
CA ASN A 13 -5.30 -6.75 6.88
C ASN A 13 -5.83 -6.49 8.31
N SER A 14 -6.88 -7.20 8.70
CA SER A 14 -7.52 -7.07 10.01
C SER A 14 -6.64 -7.51 11.20
N SER A 15 -5.57 -8.25 10.93
CA SER A 15 -4.58 -8.68 11.92
C SER A 15 -3.53 -7.62 12.21
N VAL A 16 -3.54 -6.51 11.47
CA VAL A 16 -2.63 -5.38 11.69
C VAL A 16 -3.38 -4.24 12.36
N SER A 17 -2.70 -3.56 13.27
CA SER A 17 -3.25 -2.42 14.01
C SER A 17 -2.22 -1.31 14.04
N VAL A 18 -2.65 -0.11 13.68
CA VAL A 18 -1.81 1.09 13.66
C VAL A 18 -2.15 1.93 14.88
N GLN A 19 -1.12 2.23 15.68
CA GLN A 19 -1.19 3.15 16.80
C GLN A 19 -0.22 4.30 16.54
N ILE A 20 -0.72 5.53 16.62
CA ILE A 20 0.14 6.71 16.61
C ILE A 20 0.66 6.88 18.04
N SER A 21 1.98 6.85 18.23
CA SER A 21 2.61 7.03 19.53
C SER A 21 3.87 7.88 19.41
N ASN A 22 4.19 8.65 20.45
CA ASN A 22 5.38 9.52 20.48
C ASN A 22 6.70 8.76 20.79
N ARG A 23 6.65 7.44 20.97
CA ARG A 23 7.81 6.64 21.42
C ARG A 23 8.22 5.51 20.48
N GLN A 24 7.34 5.08 19.58
CA GLN A 24 7.62 3.93 18.73
C GLN A 24 6.94 4.13 17.37
N THR A 25 7.63 4.85 16.50
CA THR A 25 7.27 5.07 15.11
C THR A 25 8.03 4.06 14.25
N SER A 26 7.31 3.15 13.60
CA SER A 26 7.87 2.39 12.49
C SER A 26 8.07 3.36 11.32
N SER A 27 9.29 3.43 10.78
CA SER A 27 9.65 4.31 9.66
C SER A 27 8.69 4.14 8.47
N ASP A 28 8.26 2.91 8.21
CA ASP A 28 7.42 2.58 7.04
C ASP A 28 5.92 2.47 7.37
N GLY A 29 5.53 2.76 8.62
CA GLY A 29 4.13 2.67 9.06
C GLY A 29 3.18 3.61 8.29
N GLY A 30 3.72 4.70 7.72
CA GLY A 30 2.98 5.63 6.87
C GLY A 30 2.44 4.99 5.59
N ALA A 31 3.06 3.91 5.10
CA ALA A 31 2.62 3.23 3.89
C ALA A 31 1.24 2.59 4.04
N LEU A 32 0.88 2.13 5.24
CA LEU A 32 -0.46 1.58 5.52
C LEU A 32 -1.53 2.67 5.50
N LEU A 33 -1.22 3.88 5.98
CA LEU A 33 -2.13 5.02 5.93
C LEU A 33 -2.31 5.53 4.49
N LEU A 34 -1.23 5.58 3.71
CA LEU A 34 -1.28 5.93 2.29
C LEU A 34 -2.12 4.93 1.50
N ARG A 35 -1.94 3.64 1.77
CA ARG A 35 -2.75 2.58 1.17
C ARG A 35 -4.23 2.78 1.44
N GLU A 36 -4.61 2.94 2.70
CA GLU A 36 -6.02 3.12 3.06
C GLU A 36 -6.62 4.37 2.44
N THR A 37 -5.85 5.46 2.36
CA THR A 37 -6.29 6.69 1.72
C THR A 37 -6.54 6.48 0.24
N LEU A 38 -5.64 5.77 -0.46
CA LEU A 38 -5.82 5.42 -1.87
C LEU A 38 -7.05 4.53 -2.08
N ASP A 39 -7.22 3.49 -1.27
CA ASP A 39 -8.34 2.55 -1.38
C ASP A 39 -9.68 3.27 -1.09
N ARG A 40 -9.76 4.13 -0.07
CA ARG A 40 -10.98 4.92 0.22
C ARG A 40 -11.28 6.02 -0.79
N SER A 41 -10.25 6.56 -1.44
CA SER A 41 -10.42 7.62 -2.44
C SER A 41 -11.02 7.10 -3.76
N GLY A 42 -10.95 5.80 -4.01
CA GLY A 42 -11.38 5.20 -5.27
C GLY A 42 -10.49 5.58 -6.47
N VAL A 43 -9.31 6.18 -6.22
CA VAL A 43 -8.42 6.66 -7.28
C VAL A 43 -7.86 5.50 -8.09
N ILE A 44 -7.49 4.39 -7.43
CA ILE A 44 -6.94 3.22 -8.10
C ILE A 44 -7.97 2.60 -9.04
N GLU A 45 -9.20 2.46 -8.58
CA GLU A 45 -10.32 1.90 -9.34
C GLU A 45 -10.66 2.77 -10.54
N ARG A 46 -10.65 4.11 -10.37
CA ARG A 46 -10.87 5.04 -11.48
C ARG A 46 -9.76 4.99 -12.52
N LEU A 47 -8.50 4.85 -12.09
CA LEU A 47 -7.37 4.70 -13.00
C LEU A 47 -7.44 3.36 -13.74
N ASP A 48 -7.74 2.27 -13.04
CA ASP A 48 -7.89 0.94 -13.62
C ASP A 48 -8.99 0.89 -14.70
N GLN A 49 -10.08 1.64 -14.52
CA GLN A 49 -11.16 1.76 -15.51
C GLN A 49 -10.79 2.62 -16.73
N GLN A 50 -9.88 3.58 -16.58
CA GLN A 50 -9.51 4.50 -17.66
C GLN A 50 -8.24 4.07 -18.42
N LEU A 51 -7.38 3.27 -17.81
CA LEU A 51 -6.16 2.79 -18.43
C LEU A 51 -6.45 1.51 -19.22
N ILE A 52 -6.08 1.54 -20.50
CA ILE A 52 -6.03 0.33 -21.33
C ILE A 52 -4.77 -0.44 -20.95
N ASP A 53 -4.94 -1.68 -20.51
CA ASP A 53 -3.82 -2.59 -20.26
C ASP A 53 -3.47 -3.36 -21.56
N PRO A 54 -2.36 -3.04 -22.25
CA PRO A 54 -1.98 -3.72 -23.48
C PRO A 54 -1.32 -5.10 -23.22
N ARG A 55 -1.16 -5.51 -21.95
CA ARG A 55 -0.45 -6.74 -21.60
C ARG A 55 -1.31 -7.96 -21.90
N ASP A 56 -0.64 -9.03 -22.30
CA ASP A 56 -1.26 -10.34 -22.48
C ASP A 56 -1.78 -10.87 -21.14
N PRO A 57 -3.11 -11.06 -20.96
CA PRO A 57 -3.71 -11.50 -19.71
C PRO A 57 -3.14 -12.84 -19.21
N SER A 58 -2.66 -13.71 -20.09
CA SER A 58 -2.07 -15.01 -19.72
C SER A 58 -0.73 -14.90 -19.00
N ARG A 59 -0.09 -13.71 -19.05
CA ARG A 59 1.20 -13.42 -18.43
C ARG A 59 1.11 -12.45 -17.25
N VAL A 60 -0.12 -12.01 -16.91
CA VAL A 60 -0.35 -11.05 -15.82
C VAL A 60 -0.42 -11.79 -14.49
N VAL A 61 0.61 -11.62 -13.66
CA VAL A 61 0.66 -12.15 -12.28
C VAL A 61 0.02 -11.20 -11.26
N HIS A 62 0.15 -9.88 -11.50
CA HIS A 62 -0.39 -8.83 -10.65
C HIS A 62 -1.30 -7.92 -11.47
N SER A 63 -2.50 -7.63 -10.98
CA SER A 63 -3.42 -6.72 -11.67
C SER A 63 -2.82 -5.33 -11.87
N LEU A 64 -3.32 -4.59 -12.87
CA LEU A 64 -2.91 -3.20 -13.11
C LEU A 64 -3.17 -2.34 -11.86
N SER A 65 -4.35 -2.42 -11.27
CA SER A 65 -4.67 -1.81 -9.97
C SER A 65 -3.64 -2.12 -8.85
N SER A 66 -3.19 -3.37 -8.72
CA SER A 66 -2.17 -3.75 -7.73
C SER A 66 -0.81 -3.09 -7.99
N GLN A 67 -0.44 -2.94 -9.26
CA GLN A 67 0.82 -2.30 -9.66
C GLN A 67 0.74 -0.78 -9.49
N LEU A 68 -0.38 -0.16 -9.85
CA LEU A 68 -0.63 1.27 -9.65
C LEU A 68 -0.58 1.65 -8.18
N ARG A 69 -1.23 0.86 -7.31
CA ARG A 69 -1.17 1.05 -5.85
C ARG A 69 0.27 1.01 -5.33
N THR A 70 1.02 0.00 -5.76
CA THR A 70 2.42 -0.19 -5.36
C THR A 70 3.29 0.99 -5.81
N LEU A 71 3.12 1.45 -7.05
CA LEU A 71 3.88 2.56 -7.62
C LEU A 71 3.60 3.87 -6.89
N LEU A 72 2.33 4.20 -6.65
CA LEU A 72 1.94 5.44 -5.97
C LEU A 72 2.44 5.48 -4.52
N ILE A 73 2.38 4.35 -3.82
CA ILE A 73 2.86 4.26 -2.43
C ILE A 73 4.39 4.34 -2.35
N GLN A 74 5.12 3.75 -3.30
CA GLN A 74 6.57 3.89 -3.35
C GLN A 74 7.01 5.31 -3.71
N ARG A 75 6.36 5.94 -4.71
CA ARG A 75 6.56 7.35 -5.05
C ARG A 75 6.31 8.26 -3.85
N ALA A 76 5.22 8.04 -3.11
CA ALA A 76 4.89 8.83 -1.93
C ALA A 76 5.89 8.65 -0.77
N GLN A 77 6.56 7.50 -0.69
CA GLN A 77 7.64 7.24 0.28
C GLN A 77 9.01 7.75 -0.19
N GLY A 78 9.10 8.31 -1.41
CA GLY A 78 10.36 8.78 -2.00
C GLY A 78 11.21 7.66 -2.64
N TRP A 79 10.63 6.47 -2.83
CA TRP A 79 11.30 5.32 -3.43
C TRP A 79 11.02 5.28 -4.93
N GLU A 80 11.67 6.19 -5.67
CA GLU A 80 11.35 6.46 -7.08
C GLU A 80 11.94 5.45 -8.07
N ASP A 81 13.09 4.83 -7.76
CA ASP A 81 13.82 3.96 -8.69
C ASP A 81 13.17 2.56 -8.85
N LEU A 82 12.27 2.18 -7.94
CA LEU A 82 11.54 0.90 -7.93
C LEU A 82 12.44 -0.36 -8.01
N SER A 83 13.78 -0.23 -7.99
CA SER A 83 14.75 -1.32 -8.11
C SER A 83 14.66 -2.30 -6.95
N ASP A 84 14.39 -1.80 -5.75
CA ASP A 84 14.12 -2.61 -4.56
C ASP A 84 12.73 -3.26 -4.56
N THR A 85 11.90 -3.01 -5.59
CA THR A 85 10.57 -3.61 -5.71
C THR A 85 10.65 -5.14 -5.71
N ALA A 86 11.60 -5.72 -6.45
CA ALA A 86 11.79 -7.17 -6.46
C ALA A 86 12.41 -7.67 -5.15
N THR A 87 13.41 -6.94 -4.64
CA THR A 87 14.22 -7.31 -3.47
C THR A 87 13.40 -7.39 -2.17
N LEU A 88 12.48 -6.44 -1.96
CA LEU A 88 11.67 -6.39 -0.73
C LEU A 88 10.26 -7.02 -0.91
N SER A 89 10.03 -7.78 -1.98
CA SER A 89 8.76 -8.50 -2.19
C SER A 89 8.45 -9.49 -1.05
N GLY A 90 9.50 -10.00 -0.37
CA GLY A 90 9.38 -10.87 0.80
C GLY A 90 9.19 -10.15 2.15
N ASP A 91 9.23 -8.82 2.18
CA ASP A 91 9.06 -8.07 3.43
C ASP A 91 7.57 -8.11 3.88
N PRO A 92 7.28 -8.53 5.14
CA PRO A 92 5.92 -8.55 5.66
C PRO A 92 5.22 -7.18 5.68
N GLY A 93 5.96 -6.07 5.77
CA GLY A 93 5.40 -4.72 5.62
C GLY A 93 4.91 -4.48 4.18
N ARG A 94 5.67 -4.91 3.18
CA ARG A 94 5.30 -4.77 1.77
C ARG A 94 4.24 -5.73 1.30
N ALA A 95 4.22 -6.96 1.78
CA ALA A 95 3.16 -7.91 1.47
C ALA A 95 1.77 -7.37 1.85
N GLN A 96 1.69 -6.53 2.88
CA GLN A 96 0.46 -5.85 3.28
C GLN A 96 0.08 -4.67 2.39
N ILE A 97 1.01 -4.12 1.62
CA ILE A 97 0.79 -2.99 0.71
C ILE A 97 0.40 -3.49 -0.70
N THR A 98 0.89 -4.66 -1.09
CA THR A 98 0.74 -5.20 -2.45
C THR A 98 -0.41 -6.20 -2.61
N LYS A 99 -0.91 -6.83 -1.53
CA LYS A 99 -2.04 -7.78 -1.64
C LYS A 99 -3.31 -7.08 -2.12
N SER A 100 -3.99 -7.65 -3.11
CA SER A 100 -5.38 -7.27 -3.42
C SER A 100 -6.28 -7.74 -2.27
N ALA A 101 -7.27 -6.92 -1.90
CA ALA A 101 -8.27 -7.27 -0.90
C ALA A 101 -9.13 -8.45 -1.37
#